data_AF-A0AAD5RZC7-F1
#
_entry.id   AF-A0AAD5RZC7-F1
#
_cell.length_a   1.000
_cell.length_b   1.000
_cell.length_c   1.000
_cell.angle_alpha   90.00
_cell.angle_beta   90.00
_cell.angle_gamma   90.00
#
_symmetry.space_group_name_H-M   'P 1'
#
loop_
_entity.id
_entity.type
_entity.pdbx_description
1 polymer ?
#
loop_
_entity_poly.entity_id
_entity_poly.type
_entity_poly.pdbx_seq_one_letter_code
_entity_poly.pdbx_strand_id
1 'polypeptide(L)'
;MRVLYGLFAGLGAGAVAEFLPDGTVPEEGYVSKWRDILLMISANRTPGVDAAVVALGDALKKLGHWRAAQVCYLLAPTGNTISGIDTPEVRAVLLTSDHTTYPASFARSPKAIQATELYEYAQTLIGNAGAANALPYLQAYKIAYAWYLADLGFVEQAGRYVEAVGEVVKTYSRG
;
A
#
# COMPACT_ATOMS: atom_id res chain seq x y z
N MET A 1 -21.84 11.58 20.66
CA MET A 1 -21.10 12.25 21.76
C MET A 1 -20.18 11.34 22.56
N ARG A 2 -20.38 10.01 22.64
CA ARG A 2 -19.45 9.10 23.37
C ARG A 2 -18.11 8.86 22.66
N VAL A 3 -18.12 8.80 21.34
CA VAL A 3 -16.96 8.36 20.53
C VAL A 3 -15.80 9.38 20.49
N LEU A 4 -16.11 10.69 20.61
CA LEU A 4 -15.08 11.73 20.71
C LEU A 4 -14.34 11.67 22.06
N TYR A 5 -15.03 11.33 23.15
CA TYR A 5 -14.43 11.30 24.48
C TYR A 5 -13.40 10.17 24.65
N GLY A 6 -13.61 9.03 24.00
CA GLY A 6 -12.64 7.92 24.01
C GLY A 6 -11.33 8.25 23.29
N LEU A 7 -11.39 9.02 22.19
CA LEU A 7 -10.22 9.47 21.44
C LEU A 7 -9.38 10.48 22.25
N PHE A 8 -10.03 11.39 22.99
CA PHE A 8 -9.35 12.40 23.82
C PHE A 8 -8.85 11.88 25.18
N ALA A 9 -9.37 10.74 25.68
CA ALA A 9 -9.00 10.18 26.98
C ALA A 9 -7.73 9.29 26.97
N GLY A 10 -7.01 9.20 25.84
CA GLY A 10 -5.79 8.40 25.73
C GLY A 10 -6.02 6.89 25.53
N LEU A 11 -7.27 6.47 25.29
CA LEU A 11 -7.66 5.09 24.98
C LEU A 11 -7.46 4.74 23.49
N GLY A 12 -6.46 5.34 22.82
CA GLY A 12 -6.32 5.45 21.35
C GLY A 12 -6.64 4.19 20.54
N ALA A 13 -6.26 2.99 21.00
CA ALA A 13 -6.60 1.73 20.33
C ALA A 13 -8.06 1.27 20.56
N GLY A 14 -8.61 1.48 21.75
CA GLY A 14 -9.97 1.07 22.12
C GLY A 14 -11.07 1.97 21.54
N ALA A 15 -10.81 3.27 21.39
CA ALA A 15 -11.74 4.19 20.73
C ALA A 15 -11.88 3.89 19.23
N VAL A 16 -10.78 3.50 18.57
CA VAL A 16 -10.82 3.05 17.17
C VAL A 16 -11.44 1.65 17.04
N ALA A 17 -11.28 0.79 18.06
CA ALA A 17 -11.99 -0.48 18.13
C ALA A 17 -13.51 -0.32 18.35
N GLU A 18 -13.99 0.76 18.98
CA GLU A 18 -15.43 1.09 19.06
C GLU A 18 -15.97 1.63 17.71
N PHE A 19 -15.08 2.18 16.88
CA PHE A 19 -15.38 2.59 15.51
C PHE A 19 -15.43 1.37 14.57
N LEU A 20 -14.54 0.40 14.73
CA LEU A 20 -14.56 -0.84 13.96
C LEU A 20 -15.61 -1.80 14.55
N PRO A 21 -16.48 -2.43 13.76
CA PRO A 21 -17.47 -3.33 14.33
C PRO A 21 -16.78 -4.53 14.99
N ASP A 22 -17.26 -4.89 16.18
CA ASP A 22 -16.84 -6.02 17.03
C ASP A 22 -16.99 -7.35 16.29
N GLY A 23 -16.08 -7.67 15.38
CA GLY A 23 -16.04 -8.95 14.65
C GLY A 23 -17.27 -9.24 13.79
N THR A 24 -18.21 -8.30 13.67
CA THR A 24 -19.42 -8.40 12.86
C THR A 24 -19.26 -7.49 11.63
N VAL A 25 -19.76 -7.93 10.49
CA VAL A 25 -19.57 -7.25 9.20
C VAL A 25 -19.99 -5.77 9.31
N PRO A 26 -19.14 -4.78 8.97
CA PRO A 26 -19.55 -3.38 9.02
C PRO A 26 -20.75 -3.17 8.09
N GLU A 27 -21.84 -2.62 8.63
CA GLU A 27 -22.98 -2.17 7.84
C GLU A 27 -22.51 -1.20 6.74
N GLU A 28 -23.21 -1.18 5.60
CA GLU A 28 -22.89 -0.33 4.43
C GLU A 28 -22.63 1.16 4.79
N GLY A 29 -23.24 1.63 5.89
CA GLY A 29 -23.01 2.98 6.43
C GLY A 29 -21.56 3.28 6.83
N TYR A 30 -20.79 2.26 7.22
CA TYR A 30 -19.38 2.42 7.62
C TYR A 30 -18.46 2.56 6.40
N VAL A 31 -18.75 1.81 5.33
CA VAL A 31 -18.09 1.95 4.03
C VAL A 31 -18.34 3.33 3.44
N SER A 32 -19.52 3.92 3.63
CA SER A 32 -19.78 5.26 3.09
C SER A 32 -18.96 6.35 3.78
N LYS A 33 -18.55 6.13 5.04
CA LYS A 33 -17.91 7.16 5.90
C LYS A 33 -16.43 6.94 6.17
N TRP A 34 -15.80 5.95 5.53
CA TRP A 34 -14.39 5.63 5.75
C TRP A 34 -13.46 6.83 5.59
N ARG A 35 -13.77 7.75 4.67
CA ARG A 35 -12.99 8.98 4.41
C ARG A 35 -13.07 9.93 5.60
N ASP A 36 -14.26 10.10 6.18
CA ASP A 36 -14.48 10.98 7.34
C ASP A 36 -13.78 10.42 8.58
N ILE A 37 -13.82 9.09 8.76
CA ILE A 37 -13.12 8.38 9.83
C ILE A 37 -11.61 8.54 9.67
N LEU A 38 -11.09 8.33 8.46
CA LEU A 38 -9.66 8.48 8.15
C LEU A 38 -9.18 9.93 8.37
N LEU A 39 -9.98 10.92 7.99
CA LEU A 39 -9.72 12.34 8.23
C LEU A 39 -9.67 12.64 9.73
N MET A 40 -10.63 12.14 10.50
CA MET A 40 -10.70 12.33 11.95
C MET A 40 -9.48 11.73 12.66
N ILE A 41 -9.08 10.51 12.28
CA ILE A 41 -7.90 9.81 12.81
C ILE A 41 -6.62 10.57 12.42
N SER A 42 -6.51 11.03 11.18
CA SER A 42 -5.34 11.76 10.69
C SER A 42 -5.19 13.15 11.33
N ALA A 43 -6.31 13.83 11.63
CA ALA A 43 -6.31 15.12 12.32
C ALA A 43 -5.89 15.02 13.79
N ASN A 44 -6.07 13.84 14.41
CA ASN A 44 -5.75 13.60 15.81
C ASN A 44 -4.71 12.48 15.93
N ARG A 45 -3.48 12.74 15.45
CA ARG A 45 -2.40 11.75 15.55
C ARG A 45 -2.01 11.48 17.00
N THR A 46 -2.45 10.35 17.52
CA THR A 46 -2.01 9.77 18.79
C THR A 46 -1.11 8.55 18.55
N PRO A 47 -0.31 8.12 19.54
CA PRO A 47 0.41 6.84 19.46
C PRO A 47 -0.56 5.68 19.16
N GLY A 48 -0.22 4.82 18.20
CA GLY A 48 -1.04 3.67 17.79
C GLY A 48 -2.05 3.95 16.65
N VAL A 49 -2.09 5.16 16.11
CA VAL A 49 -2.95 5.52 14.97
C VAL A 49 -2.68 4.65 13.73
N ASP A 50 -1.42 4.28 13.47
CA ASP A 50 -1.07 3.48 12.30
C ASP A 50 -1.75 2.10 12.32
N ALA A 51 -1.78 1.44 13.48
CA ALA A 51 -2.47 0.16 13.64
C ALA A 51 -3.99 0.29 13.44
N ALA A 52 -4.56 1.39 13.90
CA ALA A 52 -5.97 1.75 13.75
C ALA A 52 -6.36 1.96 12.26
N VAL A 53 -5.56 2.73 11.51
CA VAL A 53 -5.75 2.97 10.07
C VAL A 53 -5.62 1.66 9.29
N VAL A 54 -4.67 0.83 9.66
CA VAL A 54 -4.47 -0.49 9.06
C VAL A 54 -5.66 -1.41 9.32
N ALA A 55 -6.20 -1.45 10.54
CA ALA A 55 -7.38 -2.24 10.87
C ALA A 55 -8.64 -1.78 10.10
N LEU A 56 -8.79 -0.47 9.90
CA LEU A 56 -9.81 0.09 9.00
C LEU A 56 -9.63 -0.41 7.57
N GLY A 57 -8.40 -0.41 7.06
CA GLY A 57 -8.07 -0.97 5.75
C GLY A 57 -8.44 -2.46 5.63
N ASP A 58 -8.13 -3.26 6.64
CA ASP A 58 -8.45 -4.68 6.68
C ASP A 58 -9.96 -4.94 6.69
N ALA A 59 -10.74 -4.13 7.43
CA ALA A 59 -12.20 -4.16 7.40
C ALA A 59 -12.76 -3.81 6.02
N LEU A 60 -12.25 -2.75 5.38
CA LEU A 60 -12.66 -2.35 4.02
C LEU A 60 -12.33 -3.42 2.98
N LYS A 61 -11.17 -4.09 3.12
CA LYS A 61 -10.76 -5.18 2.23
C LYS A 61 -11.68 -6.39 2.38
N LYS A 62 -12.06 -6.77 3.61
CA LYS A 62 -13.03 -7.86 3.87
C LYS A 62 -14.40 -7.60 3.25
N LEU A 63 -14.79 -6.33 3.13
CA LEU A 63 -16.02 -5.90 2.46
C LEU A 63 -15.90 -5.79 0.92
N GLY A 64 -14.74 -6.11 0.34
CA GLY A 64 -14.49 -6.02 -1.10
C GLY A 64 -14.04 -4.64 -1.60
N HIS A 65 -13.86 -3.66 -0.71
CA HIS A 65 -13.39 -2.31 -1.05
C HIS A 65 -11.86 -2.19 -0.99
N TRP A 66 -11.16 -3.04 -1.74
CA TRP A 66 -9.69 -3.11 -1.75
C TRP A 66 -8.99 -1.79 -2.13
N ARG A 67 -9.60 -0.96 -2.96
CA ARG A 67 -9.04 0.37 -3.32
C ARG A 67 -8.98 1.32 -2.14
N ALA A 68 -10.04 1.37 -1.33
CA ALA A 68 -10.08 2.20 -0.13
C ALA A 68 -9.11 1.65 0.94
N ALA A 69 -8.99 0.33 1.05
CA ALA A 69 -8.00 -0.32 1.90
C ALA A 69 -6.56 0.09 1.53
N GLN A 70 -6.21 0.08 0.23
CA GLN A 70 -4.89 0.51 -0.24
C GLN A 70 -4.57 1.97 0.11
N VAL A 71 -5.56 2.86 0.09
CA VAL A 71 -5.38 4.25 0.56
C VAL A 71 -5.03 4.29 2.05
N CYS A 72 -5.71 3.49 2.88
CA CYS A 72 -5.41 3.39 4.30
C CYS A 72 -3.97 2.88 4.53
N TYR A 73 -3.57 1.84 3.78
CA TYR A 73 -2.23 1.26 3.85
C TYR A 73 -1.11 2.22 3.42
N LEU A 74 -1.40 3.14 2.50
CA LEU A 74 -0.46 4.20 2.08
C LEU A 74 -0.28 5.28 3.15
N LEU A 75 -1.32 5.59 3.92
CA LEU A 75 -1.27 6.62 4.97
C LEU A 75 -0.61 6.12 6.27
N ALA A 76 -0.63 4.80 6.48
CA ALA A 76 0.01 4.13 7.60
C ALA A 76 0.97 3.03 7.09
N PRO A 77 2.13 3.42 6.52
CA PRO A 77 3.11 2.46 6.02
C PRO A 77 3.70 1.70 7.20
N THR A 78 3.25 0.47 7.41
CA THR A 78 3.87 -0.50 8.32
C THR A 78 4.60 -1.54 7.47
N GLY A 79 5.62 -2.21 8.01
CA GLY A 79 6.55 -3.03 7.22
C GLY A 79 5.92 -4.06 6.27
N ASN A 80 4.70 -4.52 6.56
CA ASN A 80 4.03 -5.58 5.80
C ASN A 80 2.81 -5.09 4.98
N THR A 81 2.48 -3.79 4.97
CA THR A 81 1.28 -3.32 4.25
C THR A 81 1.44 -3.39 2.73
N ILE A 82 2.59 -2.94 2.21
CA ILE A 82 2.89 -2.95 0.77
C ILE A 82 4.24 -3.61 0.56
N SER A 83 4.23 -4.88 0.17
CA SER A 83 5.44 -5.72 0.12
C SER A 83 5.35 -6.79 -0.98
N GLY A 84 6.38 -7.62 -1.11
CA GLY A 84 6.42 -8.73 -2.06
C GLY A 84 5.38 -9.82 -1.76
N ILE A 85 4.99 -10.57 -2.78
CA ILE A 85 4.06 -11.69 -2.63
C ILE A 85 4.58 -12.78 -1.67
N ASP A 86 5.91 -12.88 -1.55
CA ASP A 86 6.58 -13.86 -0.69
C ASP A 86 6.59 -13.47 0.79
N THR A 87 6.21 -12.23 1.13
CA THR A 87 6.16 -11.81 2.54
C THR A 87 4.88 -12.29 3.24
N PRO A 88 4.99 -12.83 4.46
CA PRO A 88 3.82 -13.28 5.20
C PRO A 88 2.90 -12.10 5.52
N GLU A 89 1.59 -12.34 5.39
CA GLU A 89 0.54 -11.34 5.69
C GLU A 89 0.60 -10.06 4.85
N VAL A 90 1.13 -10.14 3.61
CA VAL A 90 1.15 -9.00 2.70
C VAL A 90 -0.27 -8.52 2.37
N ARG A 91 -0.54 -7.24 2.63
CA ARG A 91 -1.88 -6.67 2.41
C ARG A 91 -2.07 -6.18 0.97
N ALA A 92 -1.03 -5.64 0.35
CA ALA A 92 -1.01 -5.24 -1.05
C ALA A 92 0.39 -5.50 -1.65
N VAL A 93 0.43 -5.92 -2.91
CA VAL A 93 1.69 -6.16 -3.65
C VAL A 93 1.93 -5.03 -4.65
N LEU A 94 0.99 -4.82 -5.57
CA LEU A 94 0.99 -3.69 -6.50
C LEU A 94 -0.17 -2.76 -6.19
N LEU A 95 0.09 -1.45 -6.16
CA LEU A 95 -0.93 -0.42 -6.00
C LEU A 95 -1.90 -0.45 -7.17
N THR A 96 -3.18 -0.14 -6.91
CA THR A 96 -4.26 -0.12 -7.90
C THR A 96 -4.56 -1.47 -8.56
N SER A 97 -4.07 -2.57 -8.00
CA SER A 97 -4.48 -3.94 -8.34
C SER A 97 -4.63 -4.79 -7.08
N ASP A 98 -5.48 -5.81 -7.14
CA ASP A 98 -5.69 -6.72 -6.02
C ASP A 98 -5.25 -8.14 -6.39
N HIS A 99 -4.20 -8.60 -5.71
CA HIS A 99 -3.65 -9.94 -5.86
C HIS A 99 -4.51 -10.99 -5.15
N THR A 100 -5.35 -10.61 -4.17
CA THR A 100 -6.20 -11.57 -3.45
C THR A 100 -7.40 -12.00 -4.27
N THR A 101 -8.06 -11.04 -4.95
CA THR A 101 -9.17 -11.36 -5.87
C THR A 101 -8.66 -11.87 -7.22
N TYR A 102 -7.53 -11.35 -7.72
CA TYR A 102 -7.04 -11.63 -9.08
C TYR A 102 -5.55 -12.04 -9.12
N PRO A 103 -5.17 -13.18 -8.52
CA PRO A 103 -3.76 -13.58 -8.36
C PRO A 103 -3.03 -13.80 -9.70
N ALA A 104 -3.72 -14.21 -10.76
CA ALA A 104 -3.09 -14.47 -12.06
C ALA A 104 -2.95 -13.24 -12.96
N SER A 105 -3.71 -12.16 -12.70
CA SER A 105 -3.80 -11.01 -13.61
C SER A 105 -3.44 -9.67 -12.99
N PHE A 106 -3.27 -9.57 -11.67
CA PHE A 106 -2.95 -8.30 -11.01
C PHE A 106 -1.67 -7.66 -11.58
N ALA A 107 -0.64 -8.47 -11.86
CA ALA A 107 0.64 -8.04 -12.43
C ALA A 107 0.58 -7.70 -13.93
N ARG A 108 -0.50 -8.04 -14.64
CA ARG A 108 -0.64 -7.75 -16.08
C ARG A 108 -1.03 -6.31 -16.37
N SER A 109 -1.50 -5.57 -15.37
CA SER A 109 -1.94 -4.18 -15.54
C SER A 109 -0.73 -3.24 -15.53
N PRO A 110 -0.38 -2.58 -16.66
CA PRO A 110 0.74 -1.63 -16.69
C PRO A 110 0.54 -0.47 -15.72
N LYS A 111 -0.72 -0.04 -15.55
CA LYS A 111 -1.09 1.04 -14.62
C LYS A 111 -0.75 0.70 -13.18
N ALA A 112 -0.88 -0.57 -12.78
CA ALA A 112 -0.57 -0.99 -11.42
C ALA A 112 0.95 -0.97 -11.16
N ILE A 113 1.74 -1.38 -12.16
CA ILE A 113 3.20 -1.31 -12.11
C ILE A 113 3.64 0.16 -12.03
N GLN A 114 3.13 1.03 -12.91
CA GLN A 114 3.44 2.47 -12.92
C GLN A 114 3.03 3.18 -11.62
N ALA A 115 1.86 2.85 -11.07
CA ALA A 115 1.42 3.43 -9.79
C ALA A 115 2.32 3.01 -8.63
N THR A 116 2.77 1.75 -8.61
CA THR A 116 3.70 1.24 -7.59
C THR A 116 5.11 1.81 -7.78
N GLU A 117 5.52 2.07 -9.02
CA GLU A 117 6.76 2.78 -9.33
C GLU A 117 6.75 4.22 -8.82
N LEU A 118 5.63 4.94 -8.95
CA LEU A 118 5.51 6.28 -8.36
C LEU A 118 5.63 6.24 -6.83
N TYR A 119 5.09 5.20 -6.21
CA TYR A 119 5.23 4.99 -4.76
C TYR A 119 6.68 4.67 -4.37
N GLU A 120 7.37 3.79 -5.10
CA GLU A 120 8.80 3.57 -4.91
C GLU A 120 9.59 4.87 -5.04
N TYR A 121 9.32 5.67 -6.08
CA TYR A 121 9.96 6.96 -6.28
C TYR A 121 9.73 7.88 -5.07
N ALA A 122 8.49 7.97 -4.57
CA ALA A 122 8.20 8.73 -3.35
C ALA A 122 9.01 8.22 -2.15
N GLN A 123 9.19 6.91 -1.99
CA GLN A 123 10.02 6.31 -0.93
C GLN A 123 11.50 6.65 -1.06
N THR A 124 12.05 6.70 -2.28
CA THR A 124 13.44 7.12 -2.51
C THR A 124 13.72 8.58 -2.15
N LEU A 125 12.69 9.44 -2.22
CA LEU A 125 12.78 10.85 -1.83
C LEU A 125 12.77 11.04 -0.31
N ILE A 126 12.16 10.12 0.45
CA ILE A 126 12.13 10.19 1.91
C ILE A 126 13.56 10.07 2.44
N GLY A 127 14.00 11.12 3.14
CA GLY A 127 15.35 11.17 3.72
C GLY A 127 16.49 11.19 2.69
N ASN A 128 16.20 11.46 1.41
CA ASN A 128 17.16 11.40 0.31
C ASN A 128 17.92 10.06 0.22
N ALA A 129 17.23 8.96 0.57
CA ALA A 129 17.81 7.63 0.65
C ALA A 129 18.16 7.03 -0.73
N GLY A 130 17.57 7.57 -1.81
CA GLY A 130 17.85 7.11 -3.18
C GLY A 130 17.54 5.61 -3.35
N ALA A 131 18.42 4.89 -4.04
CA ALA A 131 18.24 3.47 -4.33
C ALA A 131 18.23 2.54 -3.10
N ALA A 132 18.63 3.03 -1.91
CA ALA A 132 18.59 2.23 -0.68
C ALA A 132 17.14 1.96 -0.20
N ASN A 133 16.21 2.87 -0.51
CA ASN A 133 14.78 2.72 -0.24
C ASN A 133 13.98 2.22 -1.46
N ALA A 134 14.66 1.72 -2.50
CA ALA A 134 13.99 1.06 -3.60
C ALA A 134 13.23 -0.19 -3.09
N LEU A 135 12.24 -0.65 -3.84
CA LEU A 135 11.43 -1.80 -3.46
C LEU A 135 12.01 -3.04 -4.17
N PRO A 136 12.69 -3.97 -3.46
CA PRO A 136 13.38 -5.08 -4.12
C PRO A 136 12.42 -6.01 -4.88
N TYR A 137 11.25 -6.26 -4.29
CA TYR A 137 10.22 -7.10 -4.91
C TYR A 137 9.64 -6.50 -6.20
N LEU A 138 9.71 -5.18 -6.38
CA LEU A 138 9.14 -4.50 -7.54
C LEU A 138 9.98 -4.70 -8.81
N GLN A 139 11.28 -4.97 -8.67
CA GLN A 139 12.23 -5.00 -9.79
C GLN A 139 11.86 -6.06 -10.85
N ALA A 140 11.37 -7.23 -10.42
CA ALA A 140 10.90 -8.27 -11.34
C ALA A 140 9.72 -7.80 -12.22
N TYR A 141 8.78 -7.04 -11.63
CA TYR A 141 7.64 -6.49 -12.37
C TYR A 141 8.07 -5.41 -13.36
N LYS A 142 9.08 -4.60 -13.02
CA LYS A 142 9.65 -3.60 -13.95
C LYS A 142 10.30 -4.24 -15.16
N ILE A 143 11.02 -5.36 -14.99
CA ILE A 143 11.60 -6.11 -16.12
C ILE A 143 10.49 -6.68 -17.01
N ALA A 144 9.45 -7.28 -16.42
CA ALA A 144 8.31 -7.79 -17.19
C ALA A 144 7.62 -6.67 -17.99
N TYR A 145 7.48 -5.48 -17.40
CA TYR A 145 6.96 -4.31 -18.09
C TYR A 145 7.90 -3.80 -19.20
N ALA A 146 9.22 -3.84 -18.99
CA ALA A 146 10.20 -3.49 -20.01
C ALA A 146 10.15 -4.43 -21.22
N TRP A 147 9.96 -5.73 -21.00
CA TRP A 147 9.71 -6.69 -22.09
C TRP A 147 8.45 -6.37 -22.87
N TYR A 148 7.35 -6.08 -22.16
CA TYR A 148 6.11 -5.66 -22.81
C TYR A 148 6.28 -4.37 -23.63
N LEU A 149 7.06 -3.40 -23.14
CA LEU A 149 7.39 -2.19 -23.89
C LEU A 149 8.25 -2.47 -25.13
N ALA A 150 9.20 -3.40 -25.03
CA ALA A 150 10.03 -3.81 -26.16
C ALA A 150 9.20 -4.47 -27.26
N ASP A 151 8.24 -5.34 -26.89
CA ASP A 151 7.30 -5.98 -27.82
C ASP A 151 6.43 -4.95 -28.57
N LEU A 152 6.12 -3.82 -27.92
CA LEU A 152 5.39 -2.70 -28.51
C LEU A 152 6.28 -1.76 -29.35
N GLY A 153 7.60 -2.02 -29.43
CA GLY A 153 8.56 -1.21 -30.16
C GLY A 153 9.16 -0.03 -29.39
N PHE A 154 8.84 0.14 -28.10
CA PHE A 154 9.41 1.18 -27.22
C PHE A 154 10.76 0.76 -26.64
N VAL A 155 11.71 0.40 -27.51
CA VAL A 155 13.01 -0.19 -27.13
C VAL A 155 13.84 0.76 -26.26
N GLU A 156 13.83 2.06 -26.54
CA GLU A 156 14.57 3.05 -25.74
C GLU A 156 14.04 3.11 -24.30
N GLN A 157 12.71 3.13 -24.12
CA GLN A 157 12.10 3.14 -22.80
C GLN A 157 12.37 1.83 -22.05
N ALA A 158 12.27 0.69 -22.75
CA ALA A 158 12.62 -0.61 -22.19
C ALA A 158 14.09 -0.66 -21.72
N GLY A 159 15.02 -0.12 -22.52
CA GLY A 159 16.45 -0.02 -22.16
C GLY A 159 16.67 0.75 -20.86
N ARG A 160 16.02 1.91 -20.70
CA ARG A 160 16.10 2.72 -19.47
C ARG A 160 15.60 1.95 -18.24
N TYR A 161 14.53 1.16 -18.37
CA TYR A 161 14.06 0.30 -17.27
C TYR A 161 15.08 -0.75 -16.87
N VAL A 162 15.71 -1.42 -17.85
CA VAL A 162 16.73 -2.44 -17.60
C VAL A 162 17.97 -1.84 -16.92
N GLU A 163 18.42 -0.67 -17.36
CA GLU A 163 19.54 0.06 -16.74
C GLU A 163 19.24 0.43 -15.29
N ALA A 164 18.07 1.04 -15.03
CA ALA A 164 17.64 1.43 -13.70
C ALA A 164 17.53 0.23 -12.74
N VAL A 165 16.94 -0.88 -13.19
CA VAL A 165 16.89 -2.12 -12.40
C VAL A 165 18.29 -2.65 -12.12
N GLY A 166 19.20 -2.56 -13.10
CA GLY A 166 20.60 -2.96 -12.94
C GLY A 166 21.34 -2.17 -11.85
N GLU A 167 21.07 -0.86 -11.71
CA GLU A 167 21.64 -0.04 -10.63
C GLU A 167 21.12 -0.45 -9.24
N VAL A 168 19.81 -0.71 -9.15
CA VAL A 168 19.17 -1.15 -7.91
C VAL A 168 19.73 -2.51 -7.48
N VAL A 169 19.81 -3.48 -8.40
CA VAL A 169 20.35 -4.81 -8.12
C VAL A 169 21.82 -4.75 -7.66
N LYS A 170 22.65 -3.91 -8.27
CA LYS A 170 24.06 -3.72 -7.85
C LYS A 170 24.18 -3.17 -6.43
N THR A 171 23.22 -2.34 -6.02
CA THR A 171 23.16 -1.79 -4.66
C THR A 171 22.85 -2.89 -3.64
N TYR A 172 21.90 -3.79 -3.95
CA TYR A 172 21.52 -4.88 -3.07
C TYR A 172 22.50 -6.07 -3.06
N SER A 173 23.20 -6.35 -4.17
CA SER A 173 24.15 -7.46 -4.28
C SER A 173 25.47 -7.23 -3.53
N ARG A 174 25.67 -6.04 -2.96
CA ARG A 174 26.87 -5.68 -2.17
C ARG A 174 26.65 -5.81 -0.66
N GLY A 175 25.51 -6.35 -0.22
CA GLY A 175 25.20 -6.66 1.18
C GLY A 175 25.53 -8.09 1.56
#